data_AF-A0A2T2UTK8-F1
#
_entry.id   AF-A0A2T2UTK8-F1
#
_cell.length_a   1.000
_cell.length_b   1.000
_cell.length_c   1.000
_cell.angle_alpha   90.00
_cell.angle_beta   90.00
_cell.angle_gamma   90.00
#
_symmetry.space_group_name_H-M   'P 1'
#
loop_
_entity.id
_entity.type
_entity.pdbx_description
1 polymer ?
#
loop_
_entity_poly.entity_id
_entity_poly.type
_entity_poly.pdbx_seq_one_letter_code
_entity_poly.pdbx_strand_id
1 'polypeptide(L)'
;MDLRNVEVIAELANAHGGDRSRAIDMVESISDSADVAKVQVFTASDLAVESHENYDLYQDLSLSASDIEKMVESAHEAGIQLFADILGHEGLERAIGIEIDGFKIHSSDLSNYRLIKKIAEENKPTLISVGGATSLEIKEAVSSFKNVSTADIALVYGFQNYPTKLKKSHLNRLRHLVAQFDDICMVGYASHVEGSMAEAKHLPAWAVAAGADFVEVHTTLDRSAEGPDYYSSLEPDAFEMMSANIEKVREVMGEDAHEMSKGEIEYRHAHKKCAVATRELCVGDTVTKDDVDLKRPVSWDESVVTNIDKIAKKSVTRNVKEDTPVRLSDVQNKVSAVLACRAESTRLYGKPLQLVGKKSILAHQISQLKTVTALDEIVLAISDTPAKQAFVSFAEDYDLKYFVGGKKDVLGRVVKAARQVESEFVVRTTTENPFIYQESVGEQISIAIEKNSDLVVSRKLPLGSFTEVVSVNALQRSHENGEDRHRSELVTSFITEHPESFEIIGVNPPNSLRRPDVRLTVDNPCDLILVRKIWNNLPKKRDKYDLKSIIDVYDKKGLKSINITEPDGNSKSVISTSWHVYGEIDRNMEVFDTAINK
;
A
#
# COMPACT_ATOMS: atom_id res chain seq x y z
N MET A 1 25.22 15.27 -3.90
CA MET A 1 25.31 13.88 -3.42
C MET A 1 23.95 13.46 -2.89
N ASP A 2 23.51 12.23 -3.18
CA ASP A 2 22.28 11.66 -2.61
C ASP A 2 22.67 10.75 -1.43
N LEU A 3 22.21 11.08 -0.21
CA LEU A 3 22.47 10.27 0.99
C LEU A 3 21.96 8.83 0.83
N ARG A 4 21.00 8.59 -0.07
CA ARG A 4 20.41 7.26 -0.29
C ARG A 4 21.38 6.22 -0.85
N ASN A 5 22.53 6.65 -1.36
CA ASN A 5 23.59 5.75 -1.84
C ASN A 5 24.62 5.42 -0.75
N VAL A 6 24.49 5.96 0.47
CA VAL A 6 25.40 5.65 1.58
C VAL A 6 24.84 4.48 2.36
N GLU A 7 25.63 3.42 2.53
CA GLU A 7 25.26 2.26 3.33
C GLU A 7 26.19 2.04 4.52
N VAL A 8 27.49 2.32 4.36
CA VAL A 8 28.52 2.07 5.36
C VAL A 8 29.43 3.30 5.54
N ILE A 9 29.49 3.78 6.78
CA ILE A 9 30.34 4.88 7.21
C ILE A 9 31.42 4.35 8.15
N ALA A 10 32.68 4.53 7.76
CA ALA A 10 33.85 4.27 8.60
C ALA A 10 34.14 5.50 9.46
N GLU A 11 33.95 5.40 10.78
CA GLU A 11 34.29 6.47 11.72
C GLU A 11 35.76 6.37 12.13
N LEU A 12 36.58 7.33 11.70
CA LEU A 12 38.01 7.38 12.05
C LEU A 12 38.20 7.95 13.47
N ALA A 13 37.25 8.77 13.93
CA ALA A 13 37.28 9.48 15.21
C ALA A 13 38.67 10.08 15.47
N ASN A 14 39.31 9.72 16.59
CA ASN A 14 40.66 10.17 16.95
C ASN A 14 41.72 9.06 16.82
N ALA A 15 41.42 7.92 16.17
CA ALA A 15 42.33 6.79 16.10
C ALA A 15 43.62 7.09 15.26
N HIS A 16 43.63 8.20 14.53
CA HIS A 16 44.81 8.77 13.88
C HIS A 16 45.79 9.42 14.88
N GLY A 17 45.38 9.72 16.12
CA GLY A 17 46.26 10.22 17.17
C GLY A 17 46.90 11.58 16.87
N GLY A 18 46.24 12.43 16.07
CA GLY A 18 46.81 13.70 15.57
C GLY A 18 47.80 13.56 14.41
N ASP A 19 48.09 12.35 13.93
CA ASP A 19 49.04 12.12 12.83
C ASP A 19 48.35 12.09 11.47
N ARG A 20 48.74 13.00 10.57
CA ARG A 20 48.18 13.08 9.21
C ARG A 20 48.44 11.83 8.37
N SER A 21 49.65 11.26 8.44
CA SER A 21 49.99 10.07 7.63
C SER A 21 49.11 8.91 8.03
N ARG A 22 48.94 8.71 9.34
CA ARG A 22 48.04 7.68 9.88
C ARG A 22 46.59 7.91 9.48
N ALA A 23 46.12 9.16 9.47
CA ALA A 23 44.76 9.48 9.05
C ALA A 23 44.51 9.11 7.58
N ILE A 24 45.48 9.38 6.69
CA ILE A 24 45.45 8.99 5.27
C ILE A 24 45.48 7.45 5.14
N ASP A 25 46.41 6.77 5.82
CA ASP A 25 46.50 5.30 5.80
C ASP A 25 45.18 4.65 6.25
N MET A 26 44.50 5.25 7.22
CA MET A 26 43.19 4.78 7.68
C MET A 26 42.12 4.89 6.60
N VAL A 27 42.04 6.02 5.88
CA VAL A 27 41.10 6.20 4.75
C VAL A 27 41.36 5.15 3.67
N GLU A 28 42.62 4.96 3.27
CA GLU A 28 43.00 3.99 2.24
C GLU A 28 42.67 2.55 2.66
N SER A 29 42.83 2.22 3.95
CA SER A 29 42.61 0.85 4.44
C SER A 29 41.16 0.35 4.36
N ILE A 30 40.18 1.25 4.21
CA ILE A 30 38.74 0.94 4.22
C ILE A 30 38.03 1.24 2.90
N SER A 31 38.74 1.68 1.87
CA SER A 31 38.14 2.18 0.62
C SER A 31 37.28 1.17 -0.13
N ASP A 32 37.61 -0.13 -0.02
CA ASP A 32 36.85 -1.21 -0.66
C ASP A 32 35.65 -1.67 0.18
N SER A 33 35.48 -1.15 1.41
CA SER A 33 34.51 -1.65 2.39
C SER A 33 33.58 -0.59 2.98
N ALA A 34 33.79 0.70 2.67
CA ALA A 34 32.97 1.82 3.12
C ALA A 34 32.62 2.75 1.96
N ASP A 35 31.50 3.47 2.07
CA ASP A 35 31.13 4.52 1.11
C ASP A 35 31.67 5.89 1.56
N VAL A 36 31.77 6.06 2.88
CA VAL A 36 32.14 7.32 3.54
C VAL A 36 33.15 7.07 4.64
N ALA A 37 34.25 7.81 4.64
CA ALA A 37 35.10 8.01 5.80
C ALA A 37 34.60 9.23 6.58
N LYS A 38 34.50 9.14 7.91
CA LYS A 38 34.13 10.26 8.79
C LYS A 38 35.26 10.59 9.75
N VAL A 39 35.57 11.89 9.89
CA VAL A 39 36.60 12.40 10.79
C VAL A 39 36.03 13.48 11.73
N GLN A 40 36.52 13.53 12.96
CA GLN A 40 36.16 14.58 13.92
C GLN A 40 37.00 15.83 13.69
N VAL A 41 36.34 16.99 13.57
CA VAL A 41 36.99 18.28 13.31
C VAL A 41 36.65 19.24 14.44
N PHE A 42 37.66 19.59 15.23
CA PHE A 42 37.52 20.38 16.44
C PHE A 42 38.83 21.05 16.86
N THR A 43 38.73 22.01 17.77
CA THR A 43 39.85 22.47 18.62
C THR A 43 39.60 22.08 20.07
N ALA A 44 40.63 22.06 20.92
CA ALA A 44 40.44 21.75 22.34
C ALA A 44 39.41 22.68 23.00
N SER A 45 39.37 23.96 22.58
CA SER A 45 38.43 24.98 23.06
C SER A 45 36.98 24.75 22.61
N ASP A 46 36.77 24.04 21.50
CA ASP A 46 35.43 23.61 21.09
C ASP A 46 34.86 22.58 22.08
N LEU A 47 35.70 21.66 22.56
CA LEU A 47 35.27 20.51 23.36
C LEU A 47 35.23 20.79 24.87
N ALA A 48 36.19 21.57 25.36
CA ALA A 48 36.40 21.69 26.80
C ALA A 48 36.99 23.05 27.20
N VAL A 49 36.73 23.41 28.45
CA VAL A 49 37.45 24.52 29.11
C VAL A 49 38.91 24.12 29.36
N GLU A 50 39.82 25.11 29.35
CA GLU A 50 41.26 24.89 29.55
C GLU A 50 41.61 24.10 30.83
N SER A 51 40.78 24.15 31.87
CA SER A 51 40.98 23.43 33.13
C SER A 51 40.52 21.97 33.09
N HIS A 52 40.01 21.46 31.97
CA HIS A 52 39.58 20.08 31.81
C HIS A 52 40.79 19.14 31.72
N GLU A 53 40.71 17.96 32.36
CA GLU A 53 41.85 17.02 32.47
C GLU A 53 42.39 16.53 31.11
N ASN A 54 41.54 16.47 30.09
CA ASN A 54 41.89 16.06 28.73
C ASN A 54 42.15 17.24 27.76
N TYR A 55 42.23 18.48 28.23
CA TYR A 55 42.37 19.63 27.33
C TYR A 55 43.64 19.54 26.46
N ASP A 56 44.78 19.21 27.06
CA ASP A 56 46.05 19.01 26.34
C ASP A 56 45.97 17.84 25.35
N LEU A 57 45.32 16.74 25.74
CA LEU A 57 45.06 15.61 24.83
C LEU A 57 44.24 16.04 23.61
N TYR A 58 43.21 16.87 23.80
CA TYR A 58 42.42 17.39 22.68
C TYR A 58 43.24 18.32 21.78
N GLN A 59 44.25 19.02 22.30
CA GLN A 59 45.17 19.79 21.46
C GLN A 59 46.00 18.88 20.57
N ASP A 60 46.54 17.79 21.14
CA ASP A 60 47.36 16.83 20.41
C ASP A 60 46.58 16.08 19.32
N LEU A 61 45.29 15.81 19.55
CA LEU A 61 44.43 15.11 18.59
C LEU A 61 43.88 16.00 17.46
N SER A 62 43.88 17.32 17.65
CA SER A 62 43.25 18.28 16.75
C SER A 62 43.95 18.39 15.39
N LEU A 63 43.23 18.15 14.30
CA LEU A 63 43.75 18.25 12.93
C LEU A 63 43.72 19.68 12.39
N SER A 64 44.75 20.08 11.64
CA SER A 64 44.78 21.37 10.95
C SER A 64 43.91 21.36 9.67
N ALA A 65 43.56 22.54 9.15
CA ALA A 65 42.83 22.65 7.88
C ALA A 65 43.56 21.96 6.71
N SER A 66 44.90 22.03 6.70
CA SER A 66 45.71 21.34 5.69
C SER A 66 45.68 19.82 5.83
N ASP A 67 45.55 19.30 7.05
CA ASP A 67 45.44 17.85 7.25
C ASP A 67 44.08 17.34 6.77
N ILE A 68 43.00 18.09 7.07
CA ILE A 68 41.64 17.80 6.61
C ILE A 68 41.58 17.82 5.08
N GLU A 69 42.16 18.83 4.43
CA GLU A 69 42.22 18.92 2.96
C GLU A 69 42.92 17.69 2.35
N LYS A 70 44.02 17.23 2.95
CA LYS A 70 44.71 16.00 2.49
C LYS A 70 43.91 14.72 2.72
N MET A 71 43.10 14.65 3.77
CA MET A 71 42.19 13.52 3.96
C MET A 71 41.07 13.51 2.91
N VAL A 72 40.55 14.69 2.52
CA VAL A 72 39.55 14.80 1.46
C VAL A 72 40.14 14.33 0.13
N GLU A 73 41.34 14.81 -0.24
CA GLU A 73 42.04 14.37 -1.44
C GLU A 73 42.23 12.83 -1.46
N SER A 74 42.72 12.25 -0.36
CA SER A 74 42.93 10.80 -0.24
C SER A 74 41.62 10.01 -0.35
N ALA A 75 40.54 10.47 0.29
CA ALA A 75 39.23 9.82 0.19
C ALA A 75 38.73 9.82 -1.25
N HIS A 76 38.80 10.97 -1.93
CA HIS A 76 38.38 11.12 -3.32
C HIS A 76 39.23 10.27 -4.28
N GLU A 77 40.54 10.20 -4.07
CA GLU A 77 41.44 9.32 -4.84
C GLU A 77 41.11 7.84 -4.63
N ALA A 78 40.70 7.45 -3.42
CA ALA A 78 40.27 6.11 -3.07
C ALA A 78 38.82 5.79 -3.52
N GLY A 79 38.09 6.77 -4.08
CA GLY A 79 36.73 6.60 -4.59
C GLY A 79 35.63 6.64 -3.53
N ILE A 80 35.96 7.07 -2.31
CA ILE A 80 35.01 7.22 -1.20
C ILE A 80 34.88 8.69 -0.81
N GLN A 81 33.88 9.01 0.01
CA GLN A 81 33.62 10.38 0.45
C GLN A 81 34.21 10.67 1.81
N LEU A 82 34.42 11.95 2.13
CA LEU A 82 34.80 12.39 3.47
C LEU A 82 33.71 13.25 4.11
N PHE A 83 33.24 12.81 5.27
CA PHE A 83 32.32 13.58 6.13
C PHE A 83 33.07 14.16 7.33
N ALA A 84 32.77 15.40 7.68
CA ALA A 84 33.37 16.07 8.85
C ALA A 84 32.37 16.17 10.00
N ASP A 85 32.68 15.56 11.15
CA ASP A 85 31.95 15.72 12.40
C ASP A 85 32.43 16.97 13.13
N ILE A 86 31.61 18.01 13.04
CA ILE A 86 31.94 19.34 13.54
C ILE A 86 31.54 19.42 15.01
N LEU A 87 32.53 19.49 15.90
CA LEU A 87 32.30 19.52 17.35
C LEU A 87 32.39 20.93 17.96
N GLY A 88 32.40 21.96 17.12
CA GLY A 88 32.36 23.35 17.56
C GLY A 88 32.59 24.36 16.45
N HIS A 89 32.68 25.64 16.84
CA HIS A 89 32.74 26.73 15.89
C HIS A 89 34.11 26.86 15.23
N GLU A 90 35.20 26.68 15.99
CA GLU A 90 36.55 26.80 15.45
C GLU A 90 36.86 25.62 14.52
N GLY A 91 36.39 24.41 14.85
CA GLY A 91 36.40 23.25 13.97
C GLY A 91 35.68 23.52 12.64
N LEU A 92 34.49 24.12 12.68
CA LEU A 92 33.78 24.50 11.45
C LEU A 92 34.59 25.47 10.58
N GLU A 93 35.24 26.47 11.20
CA GLU A 93 36.08 27.42 10.46
C GLU A 93 37.28 26.76 9.76
N ARG A 94 37.80 25.65 10.31
CA ARG A 94 38.84 24.85 9.64
C ARG A 94 38.32 24.04 8.46
N ALA A 95 37.04 23.69 8.45
CA ALA A 95 36.40 22.88 7.41
C ALA A 95 35.83 23.73 6.26
N ILE A 96 35.43 24.98 6.53
CA ILE A 96 34.87 25.87 5.51
C ILE A 96 35.89 26.14 4.39
N GLY A 97 35.43 26.06 3.15
CA GLY A 97 36.27 26.27 1.96
C GLY A 97 37.01 25.03 1.48
N ILE A 98 37.01 23.94 2.25
CA ILE A 98 37.48 22.61 1.83
C ILE A 98 36.31 21.88 1.14
N GLU A 99 36.60 21.09 0.10
CA GLU A 99 35.62 20.31 -0.66
C GLU A 99 35.13 19.05 0.09
N ILE A 100 34.77 19.19 1.37
CA ILE A 100 34.14 18.13 2.19
C ILE A 100 32.79 17.73 1.59
N ASP A 101 32.44 16.45 1.58
CA ASP A 101 31.23 15.95 0.91
C ASP A 101 29.95 16.12 1.75
N GLY A 102 30.09 16.07 3.07
CA GLY A 102 28.99 16.19 4.01
C GLY A 102 29.46 16.48 5.43
N PHE A 103 28.50 16.83 6.29
CA PHE A 103 28.76 17.15 7.68
C PHE A 103 28.10 16.15 8.62
N LYS A 104 28.62 16.11 9.83
CA LYS A 104 28.04 15.39 10.96
C LYS A 104 27.91 16.37 12.13
N ILE A 105 26.75 16.31 12.79
CA ILE A 105 26.48 16.98 14.07
C ILE A 105 26.47 15.90 15.14
N HIS A 106 27.41 15.98 16.09
CA HIS A 106 27.48 15.07 17.21
C HIS A 106 26.31 15.26 18.19
N SER A 107 26.02 14.23 19.00
CA SER A 107 24.88 14.24 19.93
C SER A 107 25.01 15.30 21.04
N SER A 108 26.24 15.69 21.39
CA SER A 108 26.53 16.81 22.31
C SER A 108 26.01 18.15 21.79
N ASP A 109 25.95 18.31 20.48
CA ASP A 109 25.62 19.55 19.79
C ASP A 109 24.19 19.56 19.25
N LEU A 110 23.38 18.57 19.61
CA LEU A 110 21.99 18.46 19.17
C LEU A 110 21.15 19.69 19.60
N SER A 111 21.46 20.28 20.74
CA SER A 111 20.83 21.52 21.23
C SER A 111 21.65 22.79 20.90
N ASN A 112 22.78 22.66 20.21
CA ASN A 112 23.62 23.78 19.80
C ASN A 112 23.07 24.42 18.51
N TYR A 113 21.89 25.04 18.61
CA TYR A 113 21.18 25.61 17.45
C TYR A 113 21.98 26.67 16.68
N ARG A 114 22.99 27.29 17.31
CA ARG A 114 23.89 28.22 16.63
C ARG A 114 24.80 27.48 15.66
N LEU A 115 25.44 26.40 16.12
CA LEU A 115 26.30 25.57 15.28
C LEU A 115 25.50 24.89 14.16
N ILE A 116 24.35 24.31 14.49
CA ILE A 116 23.45 23.65 13.50
C ILE A 116 23.11 24.59 12.35
N LYS A 117 22.76 25.85 12.65
CA LYS A 117 22.43 26.84 11.61
C LYS A 117 23.63 27.20 10.74
N LYS A 118 24.83 27.33 11.32
CA LYS A 118 26.05 27.59 10.54
C LYS A 118 26.41 26.42 9.63
N ILE A 119 26.31 25.18 10.11
CA ILE A 119 26.52 24.00 9.27
C ILE A 119 25.46 23.94 8.15
N ALA A 120 24.21 24.30 8.45
CA ALA A 120 23.13 24.33 7.46
C ALA A 120 23.38 25.36 6.33
N GLU A 121 24.08 26.47 6.60
CA GLU A 121 24.43 27.49 5.59
C GLU A 121 25.34 26.93 4.49
N GLU A 122 26.15 25.90 4.78
CA GLU A 122 26.98 25.21 3.78
C GLU A 122 26.17 24.40 2.78
N ASN A 123 24.89 24.12 3.10
CA ASN A 123 23.93 23.44 2.23
C ASN A 123 24.44 22.10 1.65
N LYS A 124 25.14 21.33 2.50
CA LYS A 124 25.61 19.97 2.22
C LYS A 124 24.82 18.91 3.01
N PRO A 125 24.78 17.66 2.55
CA PRO A 125 24.19 16.56 3.31
C PRO A 125 24.72 16.51 4.74
N THR A 126 23.83 16.33 5.72
CA THR A 126 24.22 16.39 7.14
C THR A 126 23.61 15.25 7.97
N LEU A 127 24.44 14.48 8.68
CA LEU A 127 23.95 13.45 9.61
C LEU A 127 23.90 14.00 11.05
N ILE A 128 22.80 13.78 11.75
CA ILE A 128 22.54 14.32 13.09
C ILE A 128 22.47 13.16 14.08
N SER A 129 23.40 13.11 15.05
CA SER A 129 23.46 12.03 16.04
C SER A 129 22.42 12.28 17.12
N VAL A 130 21.62 11.26 17.41
CA VAL A 130 20.49 11.36 18.36
C VAL A 130 20.65 10.42 19.56
N GLY A 131 21.88 9.97 19.82
CA GLY A 131 22.24 9.22 21.01
C GLY A 131 21.85 9.98 22.28
N GLY A 132 21.09 9.33 23.17
CA GLY A 132 20.67 9.94 24.44
C GLY A 132 19.58 11.03 24.33
N ALA A 133 19.09 11.34 23.12
CA ALA A 133 18.13 12.42 22.90
C ALA A 133 16.66 12.00 23.09
N THR A 134 15.83 12.97 23.44
CA THR A 134 14.36 12.89 23.42
C THR A 134 13.81 13.23 22.04
N SER A 135 12.61 12.74 21.71
CA SER A 135 11.95 13.08 20.44
C SER A 135 11.73 14.58 20.22
N LEU A 136 11.64 15.38 21.28
CA LEU A 136 11.50 16.84 21.17
C LEU A 136 12.82 17.48 20.73
N GLU A 137 13.93 17.14 21.37
CA GLU A 137 15.27 17.64 21.00
C GLU A 137 15.61 17.31 19.55
N ILE A 138 15.28 16.08 19.10
CA ILE A 138 15.46 15.67 17.70
C ILE A 138 14.67 16.58 16.76
N LYS A 139 13.39 16.82 17.04
CA LYS A 139 12.53 17.68 16.20
C LYS A 139 13.00 19.13 16.18
N GLU A 140 13.48 19.65 17.30
CA GLU A 140 14.02 21.01 17.39
C GLU A 140 15.31 21.17 16.60
N ALA A 141 16.22 20.19 16.66
CA ALA A 141 17.44 20.16 15.87
C ALA A 141 17.15 20.09 14.37
N VAL A 142 16.30 19.14 13.96
CA VAL A 142 15.85 18.98 12.55
C VAL A 142 15.20 20.25 12.03
N SER A 143 14.30 20.86 12.81
CA SER A 143 13.65 22.12 12.42
C SER A 143 14.68 23.26 12.31
N SER A 144 15.63 23.36 13.25
CA SER A 144 16.67 24.38 13.21
C SER A 144 17.52 24.31 11.95
N PHE A 145 17.85 23.10 11.48
CA PHE A 145 18.57 22.87 10.23
C PHE A 145 17.71 23.20 9.00
N LYS A 146 16.50 22.61 8.89
CA LYS A 146 15.61 22.76 7.73
C LYS A 146 15.06 24.18 7.53
N ASN A 147 15.07 25.01 8.58
CA ASN A 147 14.73 26.43 8.47
C ASN A 147 15.79 27.26 7.72
N VAL A 148 17.00 26.72 7.55
CA VAL A 148 18.13 27.39 6.89
C VAL A 148 18.50 26.69 5.58
N SER A 149 18.48 25.35 5.57
CA SER A 149 18.96 24.54 4.46
C SER A 149 17.87 23.68 3.83
N THR A 150 18.00 23.48 2.51
CA THR A 150 17.22 22.50 1.76
C THR A 150 17.96 21.17 1.60
N ALA A 151 19.21 21.07 2.05
CA ALA A 151 20.00 19.85 1.94
C ALA A 151 19.36 18.68 2.69
N ASP A 152 19.71 17.47 2.26
CA ASP A 152 19.27 16.24 2.89
C ASP A 152 19.88 16.10 4.28
N ILE A 153 19.09 15.52 5.19
CA ILE A 153 19.55 15.17 6.53
C ILE A 153 19.35 13.68 6.74
N ALA A 154 20.10 13.11 7.66
CA ALA A 154 19.85 11.78 8.20
C ALA A 154 20.01 11.78 9.71
N LEU A 155 19.23 10.96 10.42
CA LEU A 155 19.39 10.75 11.86
C LEU A 155 20.28 9.55 12.11
N VAL A 156 21.17 9.62 13.12
CA VAL A 156 22.05 8.52 13.49
C VAL A 156 21.75 8.08 14.91
N TYR A 157 21.15 6.89 15.06
CA TYR A 157 20.86 6.30 16.36
C TYR A 157 22.01 5.43 16.85
N GLY A 158 22.50 5.73 18.05
CA GLY A 158 23.59 5.01 18.67
C GLY A 158 24.21 5.89 19.74
N PHE A 159 24.85 5.29 20.73
CA PHE A 159 25.61 6.04 21.72
C PHE A 159 26.80 5.21 22.18
N GLN A 160 27.87 5.90 22.57
CA GLN A 160 29.07 5.30 23.13
C GLN A 160 29.04 5.34 24.65
N ASN A 161 29.35 4.21 25.26
CA ASN A 161 29.57 4.08 26.72
C ASN A 161 30.81 3.21 26.99
N TYR A 162 31.86 3.43 26.19
CA TYR A 162 33.24 2.92 26.29
C TYR A 162 33.44 1.51 26.90
N PRO A 163 33.14 0.42 26.17
CA PRO A 163 32.25 0.32 25.01
C PRO A 163 30.79 0.08 25.46
N THR A 164 29.85 0.34 24.55
CA THR A 164 28.42 0.08 24.80
C THR A 164 28.17 -1.42 24.93
N LYS A 165 27.64 -1.85 26.08
CA LYS A 165 27.27 -3.27 26.29
C LYS A 165 26.26 -3.69 25.23
N LEU A 166 26.47 -4.82 24.56
CA LEU A 166 25.59 -5.35 23.50
C LEU A 166 24.09 -5.27 23.82
N LYS A 167 23.69 -5.64 25.04
CA LYS A 167 22.28 -5.61 25.49
C LYS A 167 21.66 -4.20 25.51
N LYS A 168 22.47 -3.14 25.41
CA LYS A 168 22.04 -1.73 25.44
C LYS A 168 21.88 -1.12 24.05
N SER A 169 22.23 -1.84 22.98
CA SER A 169 22.03 -1.37 21.60
C SER A 169 20.54 -1.12 21.26
N HIS A 170 19.64 -1.92 21.85
CA HIS A 170 18.18 -1.73 21.79
C HIS A 170 17.63 -1.43 20.38
N LEU A 171 17.75 -2.36 19.43
CA LEU A 171 17.27 -2.18 18.04
C LEU A 171 15.76 -1.90 17.91
N ASN A 172 14.94 -2.22 18.93
CA ASN A 172 13.54 -1.79 18.94
C ASN A 172 13.38 -0.26 19.08
N ARG A 173 14.33 0.44 19.68
CA ARG A 173 14.33 1.92 19.71
C ARG A 173 14.69 2.49 18.34
N LEU A 174 15.61 1.86 17.62
CA LEU A 174 15.91 2.18 16.22
C LEU A 174 14.63 2.03 15.37
N ARG A 175 13.94 0.89 15.43
CA ARG A 175 12.64 0.68 14.75
C ARG A 175 11.63 1.77 15.04
N HIS A 176 11.55 2.21 16.30
CA HIS A 176 10.63 3.28 16.69
C HIS A 176 11.04 4.65 16.13
N LEU A 177 12.34 4.91 15.98
CA LEU A 177 12.85 6.13 15.36
C LEU A 177 12.59 6.12 13.84
N VAL A 178 12.84 4.99 13.18
CA VAL A 178 12.54 4.79 11.74
C VAL A 178 11.06 5.09 11.48
N ALA A 179 10.14 4.42 12.19
CA ALA A 179 8.71 4.63 12.02
C ALA A 179 8.19 6.05 12.38
N GLN A 180 9.03 6.91 12.99
CA GLN A 180 8.69 8.30 13.30
C GLN A 180 9.20 9.30 12.27
N PHE A 181 10.21 8.94 11.47
CA PHE A 181 10.98 9.88 10.67
C PHE A 181 11.28 9.38 9.24
N ASP A 182 10.88 8.16 8.88
CA ASP A 182 11.09 7.56 7.55
C ASP A 182 10.45 8.37 6.42
N ASP A 183 9.37 9.11 6.70
CA ASP A 183 8.74 10.06 5.78
C ASP A 183 9.48 11.39 5.64
N ILE A 184 10.43 11.69 6.54
CA ILE A 184 11.18 12.95 6.62
C ILE A 184 12.63 12.77 6.15
N CYS A 185 13.31 11.73 6.61
CA CYS A 185 14.75 11.52 6.38
C CYS A 185 15.17 10.07 6.66
N MET A 186 16.35 9.71 6.14
CA MET A 186 16.99 8.44 6.46
C MET A 186 17.35 8.34 7.95
N VAL A 187 17.37 7.12 8.47
CA VAL A 187 17.76 6.79 9.85
C VAL A 187 18.83 5.70 9.83
N GLY A 188 20.04 6.04 10.24
CA GLY A 188 21.17 5.12 10.37
C GLY A 188 21.42 4.63 11.80
N TYR A 189 22.32 3.67 11.93
CA TYR A 189 22.75 3.09 13.20
C TYR A 189 24.25 3.24 13.45
N ALA A 190 24.65 3.85 14.58
CA ALA A 190 26.04 3.92 15.01
C ALA A 190 26.37 2.86 16.08
N SER A 191 27.26 1.93 15.73
CA SER A 191 27.69 0.84 16.60
C SER A 191 28.90 1.23 17.45
N HIS A 192 28.80 1.01 18.77
CA HIS A 192 29.87 1.27 19.73
C HIS A 192 30.08 0.08 20.68
N VAL A 193 29.73 -1.13 20.25
CA VAL A 193 30.05 -2.35 21.00
C VAL A 193 31.55 -2.64 20.95
N GLU A 194 32.03 -3.52 21.82
CA GLU A 194 33.47 -3.84 21.86
C GLU A 194 33.94 -4.48 20.55
N GLY A 195 34.94 -3.87 19.89
CA GLY A 195 35.39 -4.28 18.56
C GLY A 195 36.03 -5.67 18.50
N SER A 196 36.46 -6.22 19.63
CA SER A 196 37.03 -7.58 19.75
C SER A 196 35.96 -8.67 19.67
N MET A 197 34.70 -8.30 19.93
CA MET A 197 33.60 -9.25 19.97
C MET A 197 33.20 -9.69 18.57
N ALA A 198 32.80 -10.95 18.43
CA ALA A 198 32.26 -11.45 17.17
C ALA A 198 31.03 -10.64 16.72
N GLU A 199 30.19 -10.22 17.67
CA GLU A 199 28.97 -9.45 17.43
C GLU A 199 29.23 -8.06 16.84
N ALA A 200 30.42 -7.49 17.00
CA ALA A 200 30.75 -6.20 16.38
C ALA A 200 30.64 -6.25 14.84
N LYS A 201 30.86 -7.42 14.25
CA LYS A 201 30.74 -7.69 12.80
C LYS A 201 29.32 -8.04 12.33
N HIS A 202 28.41 -8.33 13.26
CA HIS A 202 27.05 -8.80 12.95
C HIS A 202 25.97 -7.79 13.33
N LEU A 203 26.17 -7.04 14.41
CA LEU A 203 25.21 -6.08 14.92
C LEU A 203 24.83 -4.99 13.90
N PRO A 204 25.75 -4.43 13.09
CA PRO A 204 25.39 -3.50 12.03
C PRO A 204 24.39 -4.09 11.02
N ALA A 205 24.61 -5.34 10.58
CA ALA A 205 23.68 -6.04 9.70
C ALA A 205 22.32 -6.31 10.38
N TRP A 206 22.30 -6.62 11.68
CA TRP A 206 21.05 -6.71 12.45
C TRP A 206 20.30 -5.38 12.54
N ALA A 207 21.02 -4.25 12.59
CA ALA A 207 20.43 -2.93 12.58
C ALA A 207 19.78 -2.60 11.24
N VAL A 208 20.41 -2.98 10.12
CA VAL A 208 19.81 -2.89 8.77
C VAL A 208 18.53 -3.73 8.69
N ALA A 209 18.54 -4.97 9.18
CA ALA A 209 17.32 -5.79 9.30
C ALA A 209 16.27 -5.23 10.30
N ALA A 210 16.68 -4.26 11.14
CA ALA A 210 15.79 -3.51 12.02
C ALA A 210 15.31 -2.19 11.39
N GLY A 211 15.66 -1.91 10.13
CA GLY A 211 15.21 -0.74 9.38
C GLY A 211 16.20 0.42 9.33
N ALA A 212 17.47 0.25 9.74
CA ALA A 212 18.48 1.27 9.48
C ALA A 212 18.81 1.36 7.98
N ASP A 213 18.87 2.57 7.45
CA ASP A 213 19.24 2.82 6.05
C ASP A 213 20.75 2.70 5.82
N PHE A 214 21.56 3.00 6.82
CA PHE A 214 23.02 2.91 6.80
C PHE A 214 23.58 2.64 8.19
N VAL A 215 24.86 2.32 8.27
CA VAL A 215 25.56 2.11 9.55
C VAL A 215 26.81 2.95 9.66
N GLU A 216 27.18 3.29 10.89
CA GLU A 216 28.41 3.98 11.25
C GLU A 216 29.17 3.13 12.28
N VAL A 217 30.43 2.80 12.01
CA VAL A 217 31.26 1.97 12.90
C VAL A 217 32.68 2.52 12.94
N HIS A 218 33.27 2.57 14.14
CA HIS A 218 34.66 3.01 14.30
C HIS A 218 35.65 2.05 13.60
N THR A 219 36.75 2.60 13.07
CA THR A 219 37.85 1.83 12.48
C THR A 219 39.21 2.23 13.06
N THR A 220 40.20 1.35 12.99
CA THR A 220 41.62 1.61 13.34
C THR A 220 42.53 0.64 12.58
N LEU A 221 43.78 1.02 12.34
CA LEU A 221 44.77 0.15 11.69
C LEU A 221 45.26 -1.00 12.60
N ASP A 222 45.29 -0.77 13.91
CA ASP A 222 45.78 -1.72 14.90
C ASP A 222 45.11 -1.44 16.26
N ARG A 223 44.32 -2.40 16.74
CA ARG A 223 43.63 -2.30 18.04
C ARG A 223 44.56 -2.65 19.20
N SER A 224 45.59 -3.46 18.97
CA SER A 224 46.54 -3.87 20.02
C SER A 224 47.43 -2.72 20.49
N ALA A 225 47.52 -1.66 19.68
CA ALA A 225 48.19 -0.40 20.05
C ALA A 225 47.43 0.42 21.12
N GLU A 226 46.17 0.06 21.43
CA GLU A 226 45.33 0.72 22.44
C GLU A 226 45.27 2.26 22.28
N GLY A 227 45.30 2.75 21.03
CA GLY A 227 45.19 4.17 20.69
C GLY A 227 43.80 4.76 21.01
N PRO A 228 43.58 6.07 20.78
CA PRO A 228 42.27 6.68 21.01
C PRO A 228 41.14 5.91 20.31
N ASP A 229 39.99 5.79 21.00
CA ASP A 229 38.76 5.15 20.51
C ASP A 229 38.83 3.64 20.17
N TYR A 230 39.95 2.94 20.44
CA TYR A 230 40.16 1.52 20.08
C TYR A 230 39.11 0.52 20.61
N TYR A 231 38.39 0.89 21.68
CA TYR A 231 37.42 0.03 22.36
C TYR A 231 36.35 -0.50 21.40
N SER A 232 35.82 0.36 20.53
CA SER A 232 34.74 0.06 19.58
C SER A 232 35.20 0.00 18.12
N SER A 233 36.47 0.29 17.84
CA SER A 233 37.01 0.22 16.49
C SER A 233 37.15 -1.21 15.99
N LEU A 234 36.91 -1.41 14.69
CA LEU A 234 37.27 -2.61 13.96
C LEU A 234 38.60 -2.40 13.22
N GLU A 235 39.35 -3.48 13.02
CA GLU A 235 40.49 -3.50 12.09
C GLU A 235 39.97 -3.73 10.65
N PRO A 236 40.76 -3.44 9.60
CA PRO A 236 40.28 -3.46 8.22
C PRO A 236 39.63 -4.78 7.79
N ASP A 237 40.19 -5.93 8.18
CA ASP A 237 39.63 -7.26 7.87
C ASP A 237 38.26 -7.49 8.54
N ALA A 238 38.12 -7.09 9.80
CA ALA A 238 36.87 -7.15 10.52
C ALA A 238 35.82 -6.17 9.97
N PHE A 239 36.26 -5.00 9.49
CA PHE A 239 35.41 -4.01 8.85
C PHE A 239 34.89 -4.52 7.49
N GLU A 240 35.75 -5.10 6.66
CA GLU A 240 35.37 -5.77 5.40
C GLU A 240 34.34 -6.88 5.64
N MET A 241 34.58 -7.74 6.65
CA MET A 241 33.62 -8.78 7.04
C MET A 241 32.26 -8.21 7.47
N MET A 242 32.25 -7.08 8.17
CA MET A 242 31.02 -6.40 8.59
C MET A 242 30.27 -5.84 7.37
N SER A 243 30.96 -5.18 6.46
CA SER A 243 30.39 -4.64 5.22
C SER A 243 29.77 -5.74 4.35
N ALA A 244 30.49 -6.84 4.14
CA ALA A 244 29.97 -8.01 3.43
C ALA A 244 28.75 -8.68 4.11
N ASN A 245 28.58 -8.54 5.43
CA ASN A 245 27.37 -9.02 6.12
C ASN A 245 26.16 -8.11 5.87
N ILE A 246 26.38 -6.80 5.70
CA ILE A 246 25.33 -5.83 5.41
C ILE A 246 24.78 -6.07 4.01
N GLU A 247 25.66 -6.25 3.02
CA GLU A 247 25.27 -6.57 1.63
C GLU A 247 24.38 -7.83 1.59
N LYS A 248 24.78 -8.91 2.27
CA LYS A 248 23.98 -10.15 2.38
C LYS A 248 22.63 -9.93 3.04
N VAL A 249 22.55 -9.10 4.08
CA VAL A 249 21.27 -8.80 4.72
C VAL A 249 20.34 -8.06 3.75
N ARG A 250 20.85 -7.10 2.97
CA ARG A 250 20.03 -6.41 1.97
C ARG A 250 19.52 -7.35 0.88
N GLU A 251 20.37 -8.26 0.40
CA GLU A 251 19.96 -9.28 -0.58
C GLU A 251 18.78 -10.12 -0.07
N VAL A 252 18.80 -10.57 1.19
CA VAL A 252 17.74 -11.43 1.74
C VAL A 252 16.50 -10.69 2.21
N MET A 253 16.60 -9.38 2.50
CA MET A 253 15.43 -8.57 2.84
C MET A 253 14.46 -8.45 1.66
N GLY A 254 14.98 -8.52 0.43
CA GLY A 254 14.16 -8.52 -0.79
C GLY A 254 13.41 -7.21 -1.02
N GLU A 255 12.46 -7.26 -1.95
CA GLU A 255 11.54 -6.14 -2.21
C GLU A 255 10.38 -6.16 -1.21
N ASP A 256 9.92 -4.98 -0.79
CA ASP A 256 8.68 -4.83 -0.02
C ASP A 256 7.47 -4.99 -0.96
N ALA A 257 7.25 -6.24 -1.41
CA ALA A 257 6.17 -6.62 -2.30
C ALA A 257 5.28 -7.66 -1.64
N HIS A 258 3.97 -7.42 -1.66
CA HIS A 258 2.98 -8.41 -1.25
C HIS A 258 2.78 -9.53 -2.27
N GLU A 259 3.31 -9.38 -3.49
CA GLU A 259 3.11 -10.32 -4.57
C GLU A 259 3.99 -11.57 -4.41
N MET A 260 3.40 -12.75 -4.63
CA MET A 260 4.15 -14.00 -4.66
C MET A 260 5.15 -13.97 -5.82
N SER A 261 6.39 -14.38 -5.53
CA SER A 261 7.39 -14.65 -6.54
C SER A 261 6.92 -15.73 -7.52
N LYS A 262 7.54 -15.79 -8.70
CA LYS A 262 7.29 -16.85 -9.68
C LYS A 262 7.46 -18.25 -9.07
N GLY A 263 8.47 -18.44 -8.22
CA GLY A 263 8.72 -19.70 -7.52
C GLY A 263 7.60 -20.06 -6.54
N GLU A 264 7.03 -19.07 -5.83
CA GLU A 264 5.89 -19.29 -4.94
C GLU A 264 4.61 -19.65 -5.70
N ILE A 265 4.35 -19.01 -6.85
CA ILE A 265 3.21 -19.34 -7.73
C ILE A 265 3.34 -20.78 -8.26
N GLU A 266 4.53 -21.16 -8.75
CA GLU A 266 4.80 -22.52 -9.23
C GLU A 266 4.63 -23.56 -8.10
N TYR A 267 5.17 -23.28 -6.91
CA TYR A 267 4.98 -24.13 -5.73
C TYR A 267 3.50 -24.26 -5.36
N ARG A 268 2.75 -23.15 -5.36
CA ARG A 268 1.32 -23.11 -5.09
C ARG A 268 0.55 -24.01 -6.08
N HIS A 269 0.78 -23.85 -7.38
CA HIS A 269 0.11 -24.63 -8.42
C HIS A 269 0.42 -26.12 -8.32
N ALA A 270 1.64 -26.50 -7.92
CA ALA A 270 2.03 -27.89 -7.76
C ALA A 270 1.53 -28.56 -6.47
N HIS A 271 1.30 -27.80 -5.39
CA HIS A 271 1.07 -28.38 -4.05
C HIS A 271 -0.30 -28.10 -3.44
N LYS A 272 -0.98 -27.02 -3.84
CA LYS A 272 -2.32 -26.72 -3.32
C LYS A 272 -3.33 -27.76 -3.80
N LYS A 273 -4.38 -27.89 -3.01
CA LYS A 273 -5.44 -28.88 -3.22
C LYS A 273 -6.73 -28.17 -3.62
N CYS A 274 -7.53 -28.85 -4.42
CA CYS A 274 -8.88 -28.45 -4.78
C CYS A 274 -9.87 -29.60 -4.57
N ALA A 275 -11.15 -29.27 -4.62
CA ALA A 275 -12.26 -30.19 -4.59
C ALA A 275 -12.19 -31.13 -5.80
N VAL A 276 -12.06 -32.42 -5.53
CA VAL A 276 -12.01 -33.49 -6.51
C VAL A 276 -13.10 -34.51 -6.19
N ALA A 277 -13.82 -34.96 -7.20
CA ALA A 277 -14.89 -35.93 -7.03
C ALA A 277 -14.35 -37.28 -6.54
N THR A 278 -14.98 -37.88 -5.52
CA THR A 278 -14.61 -39.20 -4.97
C THR A 278 -15.30 -40.36 -5.69
N ARG A 279 -16.27 -40.05 -6.56
CA ARG A 279 -16.97 -40.94 -7.48
C ARG A 279 -17.45 -40.15 -8.70
N GLU A 280 -18.01 -40.84 -9.69
CA GLU A 280 -18.72 -40.16 -10.78
C GLU A 280 -19.97 -39.43 -10.26
N LEU A 281 -20.15 -38.18 -10.68
CA LEU A 281 -21.29 -37.32 -10.37
C LEU A 281 -22.10 -37.08 -11.64
N CYS A 282 -23.37 -37.50 -11.64
CA CYS A 282 -24.25 -37.37 -12.79
C CYS A 282 -25.16 -36.15 -12.69
N VAL A 283 -25.58 -35.59 -13.83
CA VAL A 283 -26.58 -34.50 -13.86
C VAL A 283 -27.81 -34.87 -13.03
N GLY A 284 -28.19 -33.98 -12.11
CA GLY A 284 -29.29 -34.17 -11.17
C GLY A 284 -28.88 -34.72 -9.80
N ASP A 285 -27.66 -35.26 -9.66
CA ASP A 285 -27.12 -35.65 -8.35
C ASP A 285 -27.02 -34.43 -7.43
N THR A 286 -27.24 -34.61 -6.13
CA THR A 286 -26.91 -33.58 -5.13
C THR A 286 -25.54 -33.89 -4.54
N VAL A 287 -24.61 -32.95 -4.64
CA VAL A 287 -23.24 -33.12 -4.09
C VAL A 287 -23.30 -33.19 -2.56
N THR A 288 -22.88 -34.31 -2.00
CA THR A 288 -22.69 -34.47 -0.54
C THR A 288 -21.24 -34.19 -0.14
N LYS A 289 -20.95 -34.17 1.17
CA LYS A 289 -19.57 -34.01 1.65
C LYS A 289 -18.69 -35.22 1.33
N ASP A 290 -19.28 -36.41 1.21
CA ASP A 290 -18.53 -37.65 0.92
C ASP A 290 -18.22 -37.80 -0.57
N ASP A 291 -18.91 -37.03 -1.42
CA ASP A 291 -18.75 -37.01 -2.88
C ASP A 291 -17.51 -36.21 -3.34
N VAL A 292 -16.85 -35.49 -2.43
CA VAL A 292 -15.73 -34.58 -2.73
C VAL A 292 -14.66 -34.65 -1.65
N ASP A 293 -13.39 -34.67 -2.05
CA ASP A 293 -12.24 -34.51 -1.15
C ASP A 293 -11.25 -33.48 -1.71
N LEU A 294 -10.34 -32.97 -0.87
CA LEU A 294 -9.28 -32.05 -1.27
C LEU A 294 -8.02 -32.81 -1.70
N LYS A 295 -7.80 -32.87 -3.02
CA LYS A 295 -6.63 -33.50 -3.65
C LYS A 295 -5.86 -32.51 -4.52
N ARG A 296 -4.60 -32.85 -4.85
CA ARG A 296 -3.79 -32.03 -5.78
C ARG A 296 -4.27 -32.34 -7.21
N PRO A 297 -4.63 -31.33 -8.02
CA PRO A 297 -5.02 -31.58 -9.40
C PRO A 297 -3.80 -31.87 -10.27
N VAL A 298 -4.02 -32.46 -11.45
CA VAL A 298 -2.97 -32.64 -12.48
C VAL A 298 -2.44 -31.27 -12.96
N SER A 299 -3.34 -30.31 -13.11
CA SER A 299 -3.03 -28.92 -13.44
C SER A 299 -3.87 -28.00 -12.57
N TRP A 300 -3.24 -26.96 -12.04
CA TRP A 300 -3.94 -25.86 -11.38
C TRP A 300 -4.42 -24.86 -12.42
N ASP A 301 -5.66 -24.41 -12.27
CA ASP A 301 -6.22 -23.24 -12.95
C ASP A 301 -7.14 -22.50 -11.97
N GLU A 302 -7.46 -21.24 -12.25
CA GLU A 302 -8.15 -20.35 -11.31
C GLU A 302 -9.59 -20.82 -11.00
N SER A 303 -10.19 -21.63 -11.87
CA SER A 303 -11.56 -22.10 -11.70
C SER A 303 -11.70 -23.27 -10.73
N VAL A 304 -10.61 -23.82 -10.20
CA VAL A 304 -10.67 -24.88 -9.20
C VAL A 304 -11.26 -24.38 -7.88
N VAL A 305 -12.11 -25.19 -7.26
CA VAL A 305 -12.75 -24.86 -5.98
C VAL A 305 -11.90 -25.38 -4.83
N THR A 306 -11.50 -24.51 -3.90
CA THR A 306 -10.71 -24.90 -2.72
C THR A 306 -11.55 -25.05 -1.44
N ASN A 307 -12.78 -24.51 -1.45
CA ASN A 307 -13.72 -24.63 -0.36
C ASN A 307 -14.91 -25.50 -0.79
N ILE A 308 -14.99 -26.72 -0.25
CA ILE A 308 -16.05 -27.69 -0.55
C ILE A 308 -17.46 -27.12 -0.29
N ASP A 309 -17.62 -26.22 0.68
CA ASP A 309 -18.93 -25.61 0.98
C ASP A 309 -19.46 -24.76 -0.19
N LYS A 310 -18.61 -24.35 -1.15
CA LYS A 310 -19.05 -23.68 -2.38
C LYS A 310 -19.81 -24.62 -3.34
N ILE A 311 -19.62 -25.93 -3.25
CA ILE A 311 -20.23 -26.93 -4.15
C ILE A 311 -21.12 -27.94 -3.42
N ALA A 312 -20.97 -28.08 -2.11
CA ALA A 312 -21.79 -28.98 -1.31
C ALA A 312 -23.28 -28.59 -1.35
N LYS A 313 -24.15 -29.60 -1.31
CA LYS A 313 -25.62 -29.51 -1.36
C LYS A 313 -26.21 -28.95 -2.65
N LYS A 314 -25.38 -28.69 -3.66
CA LYS A 314 -25.84 -28.22 -4.97
C LYS A 314 -26.15 -29.38 -5.90
N SER A 315 -27.10 -29.15 -6.80
CA SER A 315 -27.44 -30.09 -7.87
C SER A 315 -26.39 -30.03 -8.97
N VAL A 316 -25.94 -31.18 -9.46
CA VAL A 316 -24.97 -31.31 -10.56
C VAL A 316 -25.64 -30.97 -11.88
N THR A 317 -25.03 -30.08 -12.66
CA THR A 317 -25.55 -29.60 -13.96
C THR A 317 -24.74 -30.14 -15.14
N ARG A 318 -23.54 -30.68 -14.89
CA ARG A 318 -22.67 -31.35 -15.86
C ARG A 318 -22.07 -32.60 -15.23
N ASN A 319 -21.99 -33.70 -15.96
CA ASN A 319 -21.36 -34.92 -15.43
C ASN A 319 -19.88 -34.65 -15.08
N VAL A 320 -19.46 -35.03 -13.88
CA VAL A 320 -18.07 -34.93 -13.41
C VAL A 320 -17.53 -36.34 -13.18
N LYS A 321 -16.37 -36.64 -13.76
CA LYS A 321 -15.75 -37.97 -13.59
C LYS A 321 -15.13 -38.08 -12.20
N GLU A 322 -15.08 -39.32 -11.69
CA GLU A 322 -14.28 -39.64 -10.51
C GLU A 322 -12.84 -39.15 -10.68
N ASP A 323 -12.24 -38.66 -9.60
CA ASP A 323 -10.86 -38.19 -9.52
C ASP A 323 -10.54 -36.99 -10.44
N THR A 324 -11.57 -36.21 -10.80
CA THR A 324 -11.41 -34.93 -11.49
C THR A 324 -11.91 -33.73 -10.67
N PRO A 325 -11.35 -32.52 -10.86
CA PRO A 325 -11.79 -31.34 -10.14
C PRO A 325 -13.29 -31.04 -10.35
N VAL A 326 -14.00 -30.76 -9.26
CA VAL A 326 -15.39 -30.26 -9.31
C VAL A 326 -15.36 -28.74 -9.32
N ARG A 327 -15.95 -28.12 -10.34
CA ARG A 327 -15.97 -26.67 -10.53
C ARG A 327 -17.35 -26.09 -10.20
N LEU A 328 -17.41 -24.78 -10.02
CA LEU A 328 -18.70 -24.10 -9.87
C LEU A 328 -19.58 -24.26 -11.11
N SER A 329 -18.98 -24.33 -12.31
CA SER A 329 -19.70 -24.54 -13.57
C SER A 329 -20.29 -25.95 -13.74
N ASP A 330 -19.92 -26.90 -12.87
CA ASP A 330 -20.46 -28.27 -12.87
C ASP A 330 -21.68 -28.43 -11.97
N VAL A 331 -22.00 -27.41 -11.15
CA VAL A 331 -23.12 -27.41 -10.21
C VAL A 331 -24.05 -26.23 -10.44
N GLN A 332 -25.26 -26.32 -9.90
CA GLN A 332 -26.22 -25.23 -9.93
C GLN A 332 -25.76 -24.10 -9.00
N ASN A 333 -25.80 -22.86 -9.48
CA ASN A 333 -25.51 -21.66 -8.69
C ASN A 333 -26.70 -20.73 -8.77
N LYS A 334 -27.18 -20.27 -7.61
CA LYS A 334 -28.27 -19.31 -7.52
C LYS A 334 -27.71 -17.89 -7.53
N VAL A 335 -28.30 -17.06 -8.38
CA VAL A 335 -27.86 -15.69 -8.60
C VAL A 335 -29.04 -14.75 -8.40
N SER A 336 -28.88 -13.80 -7.50
CA SER A 336 -29.93 -12.83 -7.15
C SER A 336 -29.43 -11.41 -7.34
N ALA A 337 -30.27 -10.52 -7.85
CA ALA A 337 -29.99 -9.10 -7.76
C ALA A 337 -30.36 -8.60 -6.36
N VAL A 338 -29.40 -8.02 -5.62
CA VAL A 338 -29.65 -7.48 -4.27
C VAL A 338 -29.49 -5.97 -4.29
N LEU A 339 -30.61 -5.27 -4.13
CA LEU A 339 -30.72 -3.83 -4.28
C LEU A 339 -30.74 -3.16 -2.90
N ALA A 340 -29.64 -2.50 -2.53
CA ALA A 340 -29.54 -1.79 -1.25
C ALA A 340 -30.35 -0.49 -1.27
N CYS A 341 -31.46 -0.44 -0.53
CA CYS A 341 -32.40 0.67 -0.55
C CYS A 341 -32.35 1.52 0.73
N ARG A 342 -32.32 2.85 0.56
CA ARG A 342 -32.52 3.84 1.63
C ARG A 342 -33.14 5.12 1.07
N ALA A 343 -33.82 5.90 1.92
CA ALA A 343 -34.34 7.20 1.53
C ALA A 343 -33.39 8.35 1.88
N GLU A 344 -32.62 8.18 2.95
CA GLU A 344 -31.80 9.22 3.55
C GLU A 344 -30.65 9.61 2.62
N SER A 345 -30.63 10.88 2.26
CA SER A 345 -29.59 11.51 1.44
C SER A 345 -29.68 13.01 1.69
N THR A 346 -28.54 13.64 1.95
CA THR A 346 -28.46 15.07 2.27
C THR A 346 -28.76 15.97 1.07
N ARG A 347 -28.44 15.50 -0.15
CA ARG A 347 -28.53 16.27 -1.41
C ARG A 347 -29.86 16.09 -2.13
N LEU A 348 -30.40 14.88 -2.11
CA LEU A 348 -31.66 14.52 -2.74
C LEU A 348 -32.31 13.37 -1.99
N TYR A 349 -33.37 13.65 -1.24
CA TYR A 349 -34.07 12.63 -0.45
C TYR A 349 -34.87 11.66 -1.34
N GLY A 350 -34.87 10.39 -0.95
CA GLY A 350 -35.67 9.34 -1.59
C GLY A 350 -35.26 9.06 -3.04
N LYS A 351 -33.96 9.19 -3.39
CA LYS A 351 -33.48 9.08 -4.79
C LYS A 351 -34.05 7.87 -5.54
N PRO A 352 -34.02 6.63 -5.02
CA PRO A 352 -34.53 5.47 -5.76
C PRO A 352 -36.04 5.55 -6.06
N LEU A 353 -36.80 6.29 -5.24
CA LEU A 353 -38.25 6.46 -5.38
C LEU A 353 -38.63 7.68 -6.25
N GLN A 354 -37.66 8.50 -6.67
CA GLN A 354 -37.92 9.64 -7.55
C GLN A 354 -38.45 9.19 -8.91
N LEU A 355 -39.44 9.90 -9.45
CA LEU A 355 -40.07 9.55 -10.72
C LEU A 355 -39.24 9.97 -11.93
N VAL A 356 -39.15 9.06 -12.90
CA VAL A 356 -38.66 9.28 -14.26
C VAL A 356 -39.75 8.82 -15.22
N GLY A 357 -40.46 9.76 -15.83
CA GLY A 357 -41.72 9.46 -16.52
C GLY A 357 -42.81 9.04 -15.53
N LYS A 358 -43.37 7.83 -15.69
CA LYS A 358 -44.47 7.31 -14.85
C LYS A 358 -44.01 6.37 -13.73
N LYS A 359 -42.73 6.00 -13.70
CA LYS A 359 -42.17 5.00 -12.78
C LYS A 359 -41.05 5.63 -11.95
N SER A 360 -40.80 5.06 -10.77
CA SER A 360 -39.62 5.42 -9.97
C SER A 360 -38.34 4.92 -10.65
N ILE A 361 -37.20 5.50 -10.26
CA ILE A 361 -35.89 5.02 -10.70
C ILE A 361 -35.71 3.52 -10.38
N LEU A 362 -36.08 3.11 -9.17
CA LEU A 362 -36.01 1.73 -8.73
C LEU A 362 -36.87 0.81 -9.62
N ALA A 363 -38.09 1.23 -9.98
CA ALA A 363 -38.96 0.46 -10.88
C ALA A 363 -38.39 0.30 -12.29
N HIS A 364 -37.67 1.31 -12.81
CA HIS A 364 -36.93 1.19 -14.08
C HIS A 364 -35.82 0.15 -13.99
N GLN A 365 -35.02 0.18 -12.93
CA GLN A 365 -33.96 -0.81 -12.73
C GLN A 365 -34.52 -2.24 -12.62
N ILE A 366 -35.56 -2.45 -11.82
CA ILE A 366 -36.19 -3.77 -11.68
C ILE A 366 -36.74 -4.25 -13.02
N SER A 367 -37.34 -3.37 -13.81
CA SER A 367 -37.85 -3.74 -15.14
C SER A 367 -36.74 -4.20 -16.07
N GLN A 368 -35.53 -3.62 -15.98
CA GLN A 368 -34.35 -4.06 -16.74
C GLN A 368 -33.80 -5.39 -16.21
N LEU A 369 -33.65 -5.53 -14.89
CA LEU A 369 -33.13 -6.75 -14.27
C LEU A 369 -34.05 -7.95 -14.52
N LYS A 370 -35.38 -7.76 -14.57
CA LYS A 370 -36.34 -8.81 -14.95
C LYS A 370 -36.15 -9.33 -16.40
N THR A 371 -35.34 -8.66 -17.23
CA THR A 371 -35.00 -9.15 -18.58
C THR A 371 -33.75 -10.03 -18.61
N VAL A 372 -32.99 -10.11 -17.51
CA VAL A 372 -31.80 -10.96 -17.38
C VAL A 372 -32.25 -12.37 -17.00
N THR A 373 -32.20 -13.30 -17.95
CA THR A 373 -32.63 -14.69 -17.74
C THR A 373 -31.72 -15.50 -16.81
N ALA A 374 -30.50 -15.02 -16.56
CA ALA A 374 -29.54 -15.63 -15.64
C ALA A 374 -29.76 -15.23 -14.17
N LEU A 375 -30.76 -14.38 -13.87
CA LEU A 375 -31.16 -14.04 -12.51
C LEU A 375 -32.30 -14.94 -12.05
N ASP A 376 -32.14 -15.55 -10.87
CA ASP A 376 -33.18 -16.35 -10.23
C ASP A 376 -34.16 -15.49 -9.41
N GLU A 377 -33.69 -14.37 -8.86
CA GLU A 377 -34.45 -13.58 -7.89
C GLU A 377 -34.01 -12.10 -7.87
N ILE A 378 -34.91 -11.20 -7.45
CA ILE A 378 -34.59 -9.81 -7.14
C ILE A 378 -35.03 -9.51 -5.70
N VAL A 379 -34.10 -9.07 -4.85
CA VAL A 379 -34.32 -8.84 -3.42
C VAL A 379 -33.96 -7.40 -3.04
N LEU A 380 -34.83 -6.75 -2.25
CA LEU A 380 -34.52 -5.43 -1.68
C LEU A 380 -33.85 -5.56 -0.30
N ALA A 381 -32.65 -5.00 -0.14
CA ALA A 381 -31.97 -4.87 1.14
C ALA A 381 -32.24 -3.48 1.75
N ILE A 382 -33.31 -3.38 2.51
CA ILE A 382 -33.91 -2.12 2.97
C ILE A 382 -33.28 -1.68 4.30
N SER A 383 -32.87 -0.41 4.36
CA SER A 383 -32.40 0.24 5.58
C SER A 383 -33.53 0.40 6.61
N ASP A 384 -33.29 -0.02 7.85
CA ASP A 384 -34.25 0.11 8.96
C ASP A 384 -34.29 1.56 9.47
N THR A 385 -35.16 2.35 8.85
CA THR A 385 -35.42 3.76 9.19
C THR A 385 -36.92 4.04 9.12
N PRO A 386 -37.40 5.21 9.58
CA PRO A 386 -38.81 5.57 9.42
C PRO A 386 -39.32 5.53 7.98
N ALA A 387 -38.42 5.71 6.99
CA ALA A 387 -38.75 5.67 5.57
C ALA A 387 -38.87 4.24 4.98
N LYS A 388 -38.53 3.19 5.76
CA LYS A 388 -38.53 1.79 5.29
C LYS A 388 -39.87 1.37 4.70
N GLN A 389 -40.98 1.89 5.23
CA GLN A 389 -42.32 1.50 4.80
C GLN A 389 -42.56 1.80 3.31
N ALA A 390 -41.98 2.88 2.78
CA ALA A 390 -42.10 3.20 1.36
C ALA A 390 -41.44 2.15 0.46
N PHE A 391 -40.32 1.55 0.91
CA PHE A 391 -39.65 0.48 0.19
C PHE A 391 -40.30 -0.89 0.40
N VAL A 392 -40.84 -1.15 1.60
CA VAL A 392 -41.61 -2.38 1.88
C VAL A 392 -42.87 -2.42 1.02
N SER A 393 -43.67 -1.35 1.01
CA SER A 393 -44.85 -1.27 0.16
C SER A 393 -44.49 -1.34 -1.33
N PHE A 394 -43.37 -0.73 -1.73
CA PHE A 394 -42.86 -0.89 -3.10
C PHE A 394 -42.48 -2.35 -3.41
N ALA A 395 -41.87 -3.09 -2.48
CA ALA A 395 -41.55 -4.50 -2.68
C ALA A 395 -42.82 -5.34 -2.84
N GLU A 396 -43.82 -5.10 -2.01
CA GLU A 396 -45.13 -5.78 -2.06
C GLU A 396 -45.87 -5.49 -3.38
N ASP A 397 -45.90 -4.23 -3.82
CA ASP A 397 -46.55 -3.81 -5.08
C ASP A 397 -45.91 -4.46 -6.32
N TYR A 398 -44.62 -4.82 -6.25
CA TYR A 398 -43.86 -5.41 -7.35
C TYR A 398 -43.61 -6.92 -7.19
N ASP A 399 -44.18 -7.53 -6.15
CA ASP A 399 -44.00 -8.94 -5.76
C ASP A 399 -42.52 -9.32 -5.62
N LEU A 400 -41.79 -8.56 -4.80
CA LEU A 400 -40.36 -8.73 -4.55
C LEU A 400 -40.10 -9.18 -3.11
N LYS A 401 -39.13 -10.08 -2.94
CA LYS A 401 -38.59 -10.38 -1.62
C LYS A 401 -37.81 -9.20 -1.08
N TYR A 402 -37.78 -9.06 0.24
CA TYR A 402 -37.00 -8.02 0.89
C TYR A 402 -36.46 -8.49 2.25
N PHE A 403 -35.42 -7.80 2.69
CA PHE A 403 -34.82 -7.92 4.02
C PHE A 403 -34.64 -6.52 4.60
N VAL A 404 -35.05 -6.31 5.85
CA VAL A 404 -34.87 -5.06 6.57
C VAL A 404 -33.73 -5.23 7.57
N GLY A 405 -32.75 -4.32 7.58
CA GLY A 405 -31.64 -4.40 8.54
C GLY A 405 -31.03 -3.05 8.90
N GLY A 406 -30.03 -3.05 9.77
CA GLY A 406 -29.50 -1.83 10.40
C GLY A 406 -29.02 -0.77 9.40
N LYS A 407 -29.29 0.50 9.71
CA LYS A 407 -29.03 1.66 8.83
C LYS A 407 -27.58 1.80 8.33
N LYS A 408 -26.61 1.64 9.22
CA LYS A 408 -25.19 1.89 8.94
C LYS A 408 -24.52 0.78 8.13
N ASP A 409 -24.84 -0.48 8.44
CA ASP A 409 -24.17 -1.65 7.88
C ASP A 409 -24.86 -2.09 6.58
N VAL A 410 -24.53 -1.44 5.46
CA VAL A 410 -25.11 -1.74 4.16
C VAL A 410 -24.66 -3.11 3.66
N LEU A 411 -23.37 -3.41 3.78
CA LEU A 411 -22.77 -4.69 3.38
C LEU A 411 -23.45 -5.86 4.12
N GLY A 412 -23.58 -5.78 5.44
CA GLY A 412 -24.25 -6.81 6.23
C GLY A 412 -25.72 -7.01 5.84
N ARG A 413 -26.44 -5.94 5.44
CA ARG A 413 -27.80 -6.08 4.90
C ARG A 413 -27.82 -6.83 3.57
N VAL A 414 -26.90 -6.51 2.66
CA VAL A 414 -26.79 -7.17 1.36
C VAL A 414 -26.49 -8.67 1.55
N VAL A 415 -25.54 -9.01 2.41
CA VAL A 415 -25.20 -10.41 2.71
C VAL A 415 -26.40 -11.15 3.29
N LYS A 416 -27.08 -10.59 4.29
CA LYS A 416 -28.25 -11.23 4.90
C LYS A 416 -29.41 -11.40 3.92
N ALA A 417 -29.67 -10.40 3.07
CA ALA A 417 -30.67 -10.48 2.02
C ALA A 417 -30.35 -11.59 1.01
N ALA A 418 -29.08 -11.70 0.58
CA ALA A 418 -28.63 -12.75 -0.33
C ALA A 418 -28.77 -14.15 0.30
N ARG A 419 -28.41 -14.30 1.58
CA ARG A 419 -28.53 -15.57 2.31
C ARG A 419 -29.97 -15.99 2.55
N GLN A 420 -30.89 -15.05 2.79
CA GLN A 420 -32.33 -15.33 2.94
C GLN A 420 -32.91 -16.03 1.70
N VAL A 421 -32.36 -15.74 0.52
CA VAL A 421 -32.76 -16.37 -0.74
C VAL A 421 -31.75 -17.42 -1.21
N GLU A 422 -30.81 -17.85 -0.36
CA GLU A 422 -29.82 -18.88 -0.67
C GLU A 422 -28.97 -18.58 -1.93
N SER A 423 -28.70 -17.29 -2.19
CA SER A 423 -27.87 -16.88 -3.33
C SER A 423 -26.38 -17.14 -3.05
N GLU A 424 -25.64 -17.54 -4.08
CA GLU A 424 -24.18 -17.67 -4.06
C GLU A 424 -23.50 -16.50 -4.72
N PHE A 425 -24.14 -15.90 -5.72
CA PHE A 425 -23.71 -14.65 -6.34
C PHE A 425 -24.77 -13.58 -6.21
N VAL A 426 -24.31 -12.34 -6.05
CA VAL A 426 -25.15 -11.14 -6.02
C VAL A 426 -24.84 -10.30 -7.25
N VAL A 427 -25.87 -9.95 -8.00
CA VAL A 427 -25.79 -8.84 -8.97
C VAL A 427 -26.11 -7.55 -8.22
N ARG A 428 -25.14 -6.64 -8.14
CA ARG A 428 -25.29 -5.36 -7.47
C ARG A 428 -25.32 -4.22 -8.48
N THR A 429 -26.29 -3.33 -8.27
CA THR A 429 -26.39 -2.03 -8.93
C THR A 429 -26.75 -0.97 -7.89
N THR A 430 -26.36 0.27 -8.15
CA THR A 430 -26.71 1.40 -7.30
C THR A 430 -28.16 1.82 -7.55
N THR A 431 -29.02 1.74 -6.53
CA THR A 431 -30.49 1.84 -6.66
C THR A 431 -31.03 3.21 -7.11
N GLU A 432 -30.21 4.25 -7.09
CA GLU A 432 -30.52 5.57 -7.66
C GLU A 432 -30.09 5.77 -9.11
N ASN A 433 -29.46 4.79 -9.77
CA ASN A 433 -28.99 4.93 -11.16
C ASN A 433 -29.95 4.27 -12.16
N PRO A 434 -30.71 5.04 -12.96
CA PRO A 434 -31.80 4.50 -13.78
C PRO A 434 -31.33 3.73 -15.03
N PHE A 435 -30.11 4.00 -15.51
CA PHE A 435 -29.60 3.55 -16.82
C PHE A 435 -28.45 2.54 -16.69
N ILE A 436 -28.75 1.32 -16.23
CA ILE A 436 -27.77 0.22 -16.05
C ILE A 436 -27.48 -0.53 -17.36
N TYR A 437 -26.29 -1.11 -17.49
CA TYR A 437 -25.91 -1.98 -18.61
C TYR A 437 -26.27 -3.46 -18.36
N GLN A 438 -27.57 -3.75 -18.30
CA GLN A 438 -28.08 -5.10 -17.96
C GLN A 438 -27.65 -6.20 -18.94
N GLU A 439 -27.36 -5.86 -20.20
CA GLU A 439 -27.01 -6.81 -21.26
C GLU A 439 -25.71 -7.59 -20.96
N SER A 440 -24.81 -7.01 -20.17
CA SER A 440 -23.57 -7.68 -19.75
C SER A 440 -23.72 -8.60 -18.54
N VAL A 441 -24.83 -8.54 -17.81
CA VAL A 441 -24.98 -9.25 -16.52
C VAL A 441 -24.89 -10.77 -16.72
N GLY A 442 -25.51 -11.30 -17.77
CA GLY A 442 -25.46 -12.75 -18.05
C GLY A 442 -24.04 -13.24 -18.36
N GLU A 443 -23.25 -12.47 -19.11
CA GLU A 443 -21.84 -12.78 -19.40
C GLU A 443 -20.99 -12.69 -18.13
N GLN A 444 -21.17 -11.64 -17.32
CA GLN A 444 -20.46 -11.49 -16.04
C GLN A 444 -20.76 -12.63 -15.06
N ILE A 445 -22.02 -13.09 -14.98
CA ILE A 445 -22.40 -14.26 -14.18
C ILE A 445 -21.68 -15.51 -14.68
N SER A 446 -21.65 -15.71 -16.00
CA SER A 446 -20.99 -16.86 -16.61
C SER A 446 -19.49 -16.85 -16.29
N ILE A 447 -18.83 -15.71 -16.45
CA ILE A 447 -17.41 -15.52 -16.10
C ILE A 447 -17.19 -15.81 -14.61
N ALA A 448 -18.00 -15.25 -13.71
CA ALA A 448 -17.85 -15.45 -12.27
C ALA A 448 -17.91 -16.94 -11.87
N ILE A 449 -18.81 -17.69 -12.49
CA ILE A 449 -18.97 -19.13 -12.26
C ILE A 449 -17.83 -19.92 -12.92
N GLU A 450 -17.50 -19.64 -14.18
CA GLU A 450 -16.49 -20.37 -14.94
C GLU A 450 -15.08 -20.15 -14.42
N LYS A 451 -14.78 -18.97 -13.87
CA LYS A 451 -13.46 -18.63 -13.31
C LYS A 451 -13.42 -18.71 -11.78
N ASN A 452 -14.52 -19.09 -11.12
CA ASN A 452 -14.62 -19.10 -9.65
C ASN A 452 -14.22 -17.74 -9.01
N SER A 453 -14.53 -16.64 -9.70
CA SER A 453 -14.12 -15.29 -9.30
C SER A 453 -14.94 -14.78 -8.12
N ASP A 454 -14.31 -13.94 -7.30
CA ASP A 454 -14.96 -13.28 -6.17
C ASP A 454 -15.72 -12.03 -6.61
N LEU A 455 -15.21 -11.31 -7.61
CA LEU A 455 -15.85 -10.13 -8.18
C LEU A 455 -15.63 -10.04 -9.70
N VAL A 456 -16.72 -9.85 -10.45
CA VAL A 456 -16.68 -9.47 -11.86
C VAL A 456 -17.33 -8.11 -12.03
N VAL A 457 -16.64 -7.17 -12.69
CA VAL A 457 -17.08 -5.79 -12.84
C VAL A 457 -17.01 -5.29 -14.27
N SER A 458 -18.07 -4.61 -14.72
CA SER A 458 -18.04 -3.87 -15.99
C SER A 458 -17.11 -2.65 -15.91
N ARG A 459 -16.31 -2.40 -16.95
CA ARG A 459 -15.38 -1.27 -17.02
C ARG A 459 -15.76 -0.27 -18.11
N LYS A 460 -15.21 0.94 -18.05
CA LYS A 460 -15.25 1.97 -19.12
C LYS A 460 -16.66 2.42 -19.57
N LEU A 461 -17.72 2.03 -18.86
CA LEU A 461 -19.10 2.50 -19.10
C LEU A 461 -19.30 3.93 -18.60
N PRO A 462 -20.41 4.60 -18.98
CA PRO A 462 -20.89 5.79 -18.30
C PRO A 462 -20.99 5.59 -16.78
N LEU A 463 -20.61 6.61 -16.01
CA LEU A 463 -20.72 6.59 -14.56
C LEU A 463 -22.19 6.42 -14.15
N GLY A 464 -22.47 5.35 -13.42
CA GLY A 464 -23.81 4.95 -13.00
C GLY A 464 -24.44 3.83 -13.83
N SER A 465 -23.80 3.39 -14.92
CA SER A 465 -24.28 2.27 -15.73
C SER A 465 -23.66 0.91 -15.37
N PHE A 466 -22.72 0.90 -14.42
CA PHE A 466 -22.00 -0.30 -13.99
C PHE A 466 -22.92 -1.32 -13.32
N THR A 467 -22.55 -2.58 -13.51
CA THR A 467 -23.09 -3.72 -12.80
C THR A 467 -21.90 -4.53 -12.26
N GLU A 468 -22.11 -5.16 -11.11
CA GLU A 468 -21.13 -5.98 -10.42
C GLU A 468 -21.75 -7.34 -10.14
N VAL A 469 -21.02 -8.42 -10.39
CA VAL A 469 -21.37 -9.77 -9.95
C VAL A 469 -20.36 -10.18 -8.89
N VAL A 470 -20.84 -10.42 -7.67
CA VAL A 470 -19.96 -10.67 -6.53
C VAL A 470 -20.38 -11.94 -5.79
N SER A 471 -19.40 -12.75 -5.40
CA SER A 471 -19.60 -13.91 -4.53
C SER A 471 -20.12 -13.48 -3.16
N VAL A 472 -21.17 -14.12 -2.66
CA VAL A 472 -21.70 -13.85 -1.31
C VAL A 472 -20.68 -14.21 -0.24
N ASN A 473 -19.83 -15.23 -0.48
CA ASN A 473 -18.73 -15.54 0.42
C ASN A 473 -17.66 -14.44 0.42
N ALA A 474 -17.37 -13.81 -0.72
CA ALA A 474 -16.45 -12.69 -0.79
C ALA A 474 -16.99 -11.46 -0.03
N LEU A 475 -18.29 -11.17 -0.18
CA LEU A 475 -18.95 -10.12 0.61
C LEU A 475 -18.91 -10.41 2.13
N GLN A 476 -19.08 -11.67 2.54
CA GLN A 476 -18.97 -12.05 3.95
C GLN A 476 -17.53 -11.88 4.47
N ARG A 477 -16.52 -12.32 3.72
CA ARG A 477 -15.11 -12.10 4.06
C ARG A 477 -14.77 -10.61 4.16
N SER A 478 -15.26 -9.82 3.21
CA SER A 478 -15.16 -8.36 3.22
C SER A 478 -15.77 -7.75 4.49
N HIS A 479 -16.92 -8.25 4.94
CA HIS A 479 -17.58 -7.78 6.16
C HIS A 479 -16.80 -8.13 7.43
N GLU A 480 -16.24 -9.33 7.50
CA GLU A 480 -15.50 -9.85 8.65
C GLU A 480 -14.14 -9.17 8.84
N ASN A 481 -13.45 -8.87 7.75
CA ASN A 481 -12.08 -8.33 7.77
C ASN A 481 -12.03 -6.81 7.55
N GLY A 482 -13.10 -6.22 7.00
CA GLY A 482 -13.18 -4.80 6.69
C GLY A 482 -13.57 -3.93 7.89
N GLU A 483 -12.93 -2.76 7.95
CA GLU A 483 -13.29 -1.62 8.80
C GLU A 483 -14.70 -1.07 8.52
N ASP A 484 -15.19 -0.16 9.39
CA ASP A 484 -16.50 0.49 9.26
C ASP A 484 -16.73 1.17 7.90
N ARG A 485 -15.69 1.73 7.28
CA ARG A 485 -15.78 2.37 5.95
C ARG A 485 -16.17 1.39 4.83
N HIS A 486 -15.77 0.12 4.95
CA HIS A 486 -16.07 -0.93 3.98
C HIS A 486 -17.52 -1.44 4.08
N ARG A 487 -18.21 -1.11 5.17
CA ARG A 487 -19.63 -1.48 5.40
C ARG A 487 -20.61 -0.44 4.83
N SER A 488 -20.09 0.54 4.10
CA SER A 488 -20.82 1.62 3.44
C SER A 488 -21.51 1.16 2.14
N GLU A 489 -22.01 2.11 1.35
CA GLU A 489 -22.69 1.82 0.07
C GLU A 489 -21.76 1.21 -1.00
N LEU A 490 -20.44 1.35 -0.82
CA LEU A 490 -19.39 0.71 -1.63
C LEU A 490 -19.04 -0.67 -1.05
N VAL A 491 -20.01 -1.59 -1.11
CA VAL A 491 -19.94 -2.92 -0.47
C VAL A 491 -18.79 -3.82 -0.97
N THR A 492 -18.19 -3.48 -2.12
CA THR A 492 -17.04 -4.18 -2.73
C THR A 492 -15.70 -3.49 -2.47
N SER A 493 -15.64 -2.37 -1.75
CA SER A 493 -14.41 -1.59 -1.52
C SER A 493 -13.28 -2.39 -0.90
N PHE A 494 -13.54 -3.19 0.15
CA PHE A 494 -12.50 -4.06 0.72
C PHE A 494 -11.99 -5.09 -0.30
N ILE A 495 -12.86 -5.61 -1.17
CA ILE A 495 -12.43 -6.57 -2.19
C ILE A 495 -11.46 -5.90 -3.17
N THR A 496 -11.76 -4.67 -3.60
CA THR A 496 -10.96 -3.94 -4.59
C THR A 496 -9.70 -3.32 -4.01
N GLU A 497 -9.67 -3.04 -2.70
CA GLU A 497 -8.47 -2.59 -1.98
C GLU A 497 -7.50 -3.73 -1.65
N HIS A 498 -7.95 -4.99 -1.78
CA HIS A 498 -7.18 -6.19 -1.48
C HIS A 498 -7.15 -7.19 -2.66
N PRO A 499 -6.71 -6.78 -3.87
CA PRO A 499 -6.70 -7.66 -5.05
C PRO A 499 -5.82 -8.90 -4.88
N GLU A 500 -4.86 -8.90 -3.96
CA GLU A 500 -4.06 -10.07 -3.59
C GLU A 500 -4.86 -11.15 -2.83
N SER A 501 -5.99 -10.76 -2.25
CA SER A 501 -6.84 -11.59 -1.39
C SER A 501 -8.11 -12.10 -2.09
N PHE A 502 -8.41 -11.60 -3.28
CA PHE A 502 -9.65 -11.87 -4.01
C PHE A 502 -9.42 -12.00 -5.51
N GLU A 503 -10.15 -12.93 -6.14
CA GLU A 503 -10.12 -13.09 -7.59
C GLU A 503 -11.05 -12.07 -8.25
N ILE A 504 -10.48 -11.06 -8.93
CA ILE A 504 -11.21 -9.95 -9.53
C ILE A 504 -11.04 -9.99 -11.05
N ILE A 505 -12.16 -9.86 -11.78
CA ILE A 505 -12.18 -9.83 -13.23
C ILE A 505 -12.87 -8.57 -13.75
N GLY A 506 -12.23 -7.90 -14.70
CA GLY A 506 -12.79 -6.76 -15.41
C GLY A 506 -13.36 -7.16 -16.77
N VAL A 507 -14.55 -6.64 -17.10
CA VAL A 507 -15.19 -6.86 -18.40
C VAL A 507 -15.37 -5.53 -19.13
N ASN A 508 -14.73 -5.38 -20.28
CA ASN A 508 -14.88 -4.20 -21.13
C ASN A 508 -16.06 -4.36 -22.09
N PRO A 509 -17.02 -3.42 -22.10
CA PRO A 509 -18.15 -3.44 -23.02
C PRO A 509 -17.68 -3.18 -24.47
N PRO A 510 -18.58 -3.31 -25.47
CA PRO A 510 -18.30 -2.92 -26.84
C PRO A 510 -17.83 -1.46 -26.93
N ASN A 511 -16.97 -1.14 -27.90
CA ASN A 511 -16.39 0.19 -28.08
C ASN A 511 -17.44 1.31 -28.15
N SER A 512 -18.62 1.03 -28.71
CA SER A 512 -19.73 2.00 -28.83
C SER A 512 -20.34 2.42 -27.49
N LEU A 513 -20.07 1.69 -26.40
CA LEU A 513 -20.55 1.96 -25.05
C LEU A 513 -19.44 2.44 -24.10
N ARG A 514 -18.18 2.46 -24.54
CA ARG A 514 -17.02 2.89 -23.75
C ARG A 514 -17.01 4.42 -23.61
N ARG A 515 -17.78 4.94 -22.65
CA ARG A 515 -18.04 6.38 -22.45
C ARG A 515 -17.88 6.81 -20.99
N PRO A 516 -16.68 6.67 -20.43
CA PRO A 516 -16.43 7.03 -19.04
C PRO A 516 -16.41 8.55 -18.81
N ASP A 517 -16.46 9.34 -19.89
CA ASP A 517 -16.71 10.79 -19.87
C ASP A 517 -18.18 11.15 -19.56
N VAL A 518 -19.10 10.19 -19.61
CA VAL A 518 -20.53 10.41 -19.42
C VAL A 518 -20.94 10.06 -17.98
N ARG A 519 -21.65 10.97 -17.31
CA ARG A 519 -22.23 10.73 -15.98
C ARG A 519 -23.75 10.64 -16.01
N LEU A 520 -24.26 9.48 -15.61
CA LEU A 520 -25.69 9.13 -15.53
C LEU A 520 -26.17 8.81 -14.10
N THR A 521 -25.37 9.11 -13.07
CA THR A 521 -25.78 8.96 -11.67
C THR A 521 -26.87 9.94 -11.30
N VAL A 522 -27.68 9.63 -10.27
CA VAL A 522 -28.62 10.58 -9.67
C VAL A 522 -28.21 10.86 -8.23
N ASP A 523 -27.40 11.90 -8.02
CA ASP A 523 -26.95 12.31 -6.69
C ASP A 523 -27.56 13.63 -6.24
N ASN A 524 -27.79 14.52 -7.21
CA ASN A 524 -28.28 15.88 -7.01
C ASN A 524 -29.57 16.13 -7.80
N PRO A 525 -30.32 17.20 -7.49
CA PRO A 525 -31.49 17.59 -8.28
C PRO A 525 -31.20 17.80 -9.78
N CYS A 526 -30.01 18.32 -10.14
CA CYS A 526 -29.61 18.51 -11.54
C CYS A 526 -29.47 17.19 -12.31
N ASP A 527 -28.97 16.15 -11.64
CA ASP A 527 -28.87 14.81 -12.22
C ASP A 527 -30.24 14.22 -12.53
N LEU A 528 -31.21 14.40 -11.62
CA LEU A 528 -32.59 13.97 -11.84
C LEU A 528 -33.23 14.71 -13.02
N ILE A 529 -32.92 16.00 -13.19
CA ILE A 529 -33.35 16.79 -14.36
C ILE A 529 -32.75 16.20 -15.64
N LEU A 530 -31.45 15.91 -15.65
CA LEU A 530 -30.78 15.31 -16.81
C LEU A 530 -31.44 13.98 -17.18
N VAL A 531 -31.57 13.05 -16.22
CA VAL A 531 -32.18 11.74 -16.43
C VAL A 531 -33.60 11.86 -17.00
N ARG A 532 -34.42 12.75 -16.45
CA ARG A 532 -35.78 13.00 -16.96
C ARG A 532 -35.77 13.53 -18.39
N LYS A 533 -34.83 14.43 -18.72
CA LYS A 533 -34.67 14.93 -20.09
C LYS A 533 -34.23 13.83 -21.04
N ILE A 534 -33.27 13.00 -20.65
CA ILE A 534 -32.84 11.83 -21.44
C ILE A 534 -34.05 10.94 -21.71
N TRP A 535 -34.76 10.52 -20.66
CA TRP A 535 -35.95 9.67 -20.77
C TRP A 535 -37.01 10.26 -21.71
N ASN A 536 -37.29 11.55 -21.58
CA ASN A 536 -38.30 12.23 -22.39
C ASN A 536 -37.93 12.35 -23.87
N ASN A 537 -36.63 12.28 -24.21
CA ASN A 537 -36.10 12.37 -25.57
C ASN A 537 -35.77 10.99 -26.18
N LEU A 538 -36.05 9.89 -25.48
CA LEU A 538 -35.88 8.56 -26.05
C LEU A 538 -36.87 8.32 -27.20
N PRO A 539 -36.43 7.72 -28.32
CA PRO A 539 -37.30 7.39 -29.46
C PRO A 539 -38.47 6.48 -29.06
N LYS A 540 -38.23 5.56 -28.12
CA LYS A 540 -39.23 4.67 -27.53
C LYS A 540 -39.13 4.73 -26.02
N LYS A 541 -40.17 5.25 -25.36
CA LYS A 541 -40.27 5.34 -23.89
C LYS A 541 -40.77 4.01 -23.33
N ARG A 542 -39.88 3.02 -23.24
CA ARG A 542 -40.15 1.72 -22.64
C ARG A 542 -38.98 1.34 -21.74
N ASP A 543 -39.26 0.58 -20.69
CA ASP A 543 -38.24 0.26 -19.68
C ASP A 543 -37.13 -0.63 -20.25
N LYS A 544 -37.45 -1.45 -21.27
CA LYS A 544 -36.45 -2.14 -22.09
C LYS A 544 -35.75 -1.17 -23.05
N TYR A 545 -34.83 -0.38 -22.50
CA TYR A 545 -33.92 0.49 -23.25
C TYR A 545 -32.57 -0.21 -23.50
N ASP A 546 -31.91 0.18 -24.59
CA ASP A 546 -30.50 -0.10 -24.83
C ASP A 546 -29.64 1.08 -24.36
N LEU A 547 -28.50 0.80 -23.73
CA LEU A 547 -27.62 1.85 -23.21
C LEU A 547 -27.07 2.75 -24.32
N LYS A 548 -26.91 2.21 -25.54
CA LYS A 548 -26.47 2.98 -26.69
C LYS A 548 -27.42 4.15 -27.00
N SER A 549 -28.73 3.92 -26.96
CA SER A 549 -29.75 4.95 -27.15
C SER A 549 -29.72 6.01 -26.04
N ILE A 550 -29.38 5.63 -24.81
CA ILE A 550 -29.18 6.58 -23.70
C ILE A 550 -28.00 7.51 -24.01
N ILE A 551 -26.86 6.93 -24.43
CA ILE A 551 -25.66 7.66 -24.83
C ILE A 551 -25.95 8.58 -26.03
N ASP A 552 -26.66 8.09 -27.04
CA ASP A 552 -27.00 8.85 -28.24
C ASP A 552 -27.91 10.04 -27.94
N VAL A 553 -28.83 9.88 -26.99
CA VAL A 553 -29.64 11.01 -26.50
C VAL A 553 -28.76 11.99 -25.72
N TYR A 554 -27.89 11.50 -24.83
CA TYR A 554 -26.98 12.33 -24.05
C TYR A 554 -26.06 13.20 -24.93
N ASP A 555 -25.57 12.65 -26.05
CA ASP A 555 -24.69 13.37 -26.98
C ASP A 555 -25.40 14.45 -27.81
N LYS A 556 -26.73 14.52 -27.79
CA LYS A 556 -27.47 15.63 -28.42
C LYS A 556 -27.17 16.95 -27.70
N LYS A 557 -27.13 18.05 -28.48
CA LYS A 557 -26.79 19.39 -27.98
C LYS A 557 -27.63 19.79 -26.76
N GLY A 558 -26.96 20.25 -25.70
CA GLY A 558 -27.58 20.90 -24.53
C GLY A 558 -27.87 20.00 -23.32
N LEU A 559 -27.57 18.69 -23.37
CA LEU A 559 -27.70 17.81 -22.19
C LEU A 559 -26.41 17.69 -21.38
N LYS A 560 -25.24 17.68 -22.06
CA LYS A 560 -23.91 17.60 -21.41
C LYS A 560 -23.69 18.69 -20.35
N SER A 561 -24.36 19.84 -20.50
CA SER A 561 -24.16 20.99 -19.62
C SER A 561 -24.95 20.95 -18.30
N ILE A 562 -25.81 19.95 -18.10
CA ILE A 562 -26.78 19.96 -17.00
C ILE A 562 -26.16 19.50 -15.67
N ASN A 563 -25.23 18.55 -15.72
CA ASN A 563 -24.56 17.99 -14.54
C ASN A 563 -23.03 18.11 -14.62
N ILE A 564 -22.53 19.22 -15.21
CA ILE A 564 -21.10 19.54 -15.31
C ILE A 564 -20.46 19.63 -13.91
N THR A 565 -21.19 20.16 -12.93
CA THR A 565 -20.69 20.20 -11.56
C THR A 565 -20.60 18.79 -11.01
N GLU A 566 -19.36 18.40 -10.70
CA GLU A 566 -19.11 17.22 -9.89
C GLU A 566 -19.86 17.32 -8.57
N PRO A 567 -20.25 16.18 -7.97
CA PRO A 567 -20.90 16.22 -6.67
C PRO A 567 -19.89 16.84 -5.69
N ASP A 568 -20.21 18.02 -5.16
CA ASP A 568 -19.39 18.74 -4.19
C ASP A 568 -19.44 18.02 -2.83
N GLY A 569 -18.63 16.98 -2.69
CA GLY A 569 -18.10 16.60 -1.39
C GLY A 569 -16.99 17.60 -1.07
N ASN A 570 -17.06 18.31 0.05
CA ASN A 570 -16.02 19.24 0.52
C ASN A 570 -14.67 18.56 0.88
N SER A 571 -14.24 17.53 0.14
CA SER A 571 -13.01 16.79 0.33
C SER A 571 -12.39 16.44 -1.03
N LYS A 572 -11.06 16.51 -1.13
CA LYS A 572 -10.27 15.94 -2.24
C LYS A 572 -10.57 14.43 -2.37
N SER A 573 -11.65 14.02 -3.04
CA SER A 573 -11.92 12.58 -3.27
C SER A 573 -13.07 12.22 -4.23
N VAL A 574 -13.46 13.03 -5.22
CA VAL A 574 -14.46 12.54 -6.22
C VAL A 574 -13.93 12.53 -7.67
N ILE A 575 -13.07 13.49 -8.03
CA ILE A 575 -12.30 13.47 -9.29
C ILE A 575 -11.28 12.32 -9.30
N SER A 576 -10.80 11.93 -8.12
CA SER A 576 -9.85 10.82 -7.94
C SER A 576 -10.51 9.52 -7.47
N THR A 577 -11.82 9.33 -7.61
CA THR A 577 -12.48 8.09 -7.11
C THR A 577 -13.41 7.40 -8.10
N SER A 578 -13.95 8.02 -9.15
CA SER A 578 -14.86 7.28 -10.05
C SER A 578 -14.16 6.33 -11.02
N TRP A 579 -12.94 6.67 -11.48
CA TRP A 579 -12.00 5.73 -12.11
C TRP A 579 -11.15 4.96 -11.09
N HIS A 580 -11.34 5.22 -9.80
CA HIS A 580 -10.48 4.80 -8.69
C HIS A 580 -11.20 4.04 -7.56
N VAL A 581 -12.53 3.82 -7.59
CA VAL A 581 -13.20 2.79 -6.75
C VAL A 581 -12.55 1.42 -7.01
N TYR A 582 -11.86 1.34 -8.14
CA TYR A 582 -11.15 0.22 -8.68
C TYR A 582 -9.64 0.54 -8.95
N GLY A 583 -9.15 1.76 -8.77
CA GLY A 583 -7.77 2.15 -9.14
C GLY A 583 -7.41 1.96 -10.63
N GLU A 584 -6.13 2.15 -10.98
CA GLU A 584 -5.53 1.42 -12.11
C GLU A 584 -5.56 -0.07 -11.76
N ILE A 585 -6.71 -0.76 -11.90
CA ILE A 585 -6.83 -2.21 -11.60
C ILE A 585 -5.97 -3.07 -12.54
N ASP A 586 -5.10 -2.49 -13.34
CA ASP A 586 -4.27 -3.26 -14.26
C ASP A 586 -3.15 -4.02 -13.49
N ARG A 587 -2.94 -3.72 -12.19
CA ARG A 587 -2.16 -4.61 -11.31
C ARG A 587 -3.06 -5.75 -10.82
N ASN A 588 -2.81 -6.96 -11.35
CA ASN A 588 -3.38 -8.25 -10.91
C ASN A 588 -4.85 -8.57 -11.30
N MET A 589 -5.53 -7.77 -12.13
CA MET A 589 -6.87 -8.11 -12.61
C MET A 589 -6.85 -8.63 -14.06
N GLU A 590 -7.44 -9.81 -14.29
CA GLU A 590 -7.68 -10.32 -15.64
C GLU A 590 -8.76 -9.47 -16.34
N VAL A 591 -8.54 -9.11 -17.61
CA VAL A 591 -9.46 -8.26 -18.38
C VAL A 591 -9.96 -8.99 -19.61
N PHE A 592 -11.29 -9.05 -19.74
CA PHE A 592 -11.97 -9.61 -20.90
C PHE A 592 -12.67 -8.50 -21.70
N ASP A 593 -12.67 -8.63 -23.02
CA ASP A 593 -13.58 -7.86 -23.87
C ASP A 593 -14.86 -8.68 -24.10
N THR A 594 -16.03 -8.06 -23.93
CA THR A 594 -17.32 -8.71 -24.20
C THR A 594 -17.34 -9.26 -25.63
N ALA A 595 -17.74 -10.52 -25.82
CA ALA A 595 -17.83 -11.11 -27.14
C ALA A 595 -19.06 -10.57 -27.89
N ILE A 596 -18.88 -9.58 -28.77
CA ILE A 596 -19.90 -9.24 -29.78
C ILE A 596 -19.32 -9.39 -31.19
N ASN A 597 -19.44 -10.62 -31.70
CA ASN A 597 -19.74 -10.92 -33.10
C ASN A 597 -20.59 -12.21 -33.12
N LYS A 598 -21.91 -12.06 -32.91
CA LYS A 598 -22.93 -12.97 -33.42
C LYS A 598 -24.13 -12.17 -33.89
#